data_AF-A0A6B3HPF0-F1
#
_entry.id   AF-A0A6B3HPF0-F1
#
_cell.length_a   1.000
_cell.length_b   1.000
_cell.length_c   1.000
_cell.angle_alpha   90.00
_cell.angle_beta   90.00
_cell.angle_gamma   90.00
#
_symmetry.space_group_name_H-M   'P 1'
#
loop_
_entity.id
_entity.type
_entity.pdbx_description
1 polymer ?
#
loop_
_entity_poly.entity_id
_entity_poly.type
_entity_poly.pdbx_seq_one_letter_code
_entity_poly.pdbx_strand_id
1 'polypeptide(L)' 'PNKLGREDLLDLIRDAGFRPVERNTRYEILREYPGPEADRRESPQPMRV' A
#
# COMPACT_ATOMS: atom_id res chain seq x y z
N PRO A 1 -5.07 21.43 -3.96
CA PRO A 1 -5.84 20.27 -4.47
C PRO A 1 -5.01 19.12 -5.07
N ASN A 2 -3.74 18.91 -4.68
CA ASN A 2 -2.93 17.80 -5.17
C ASN A 2 -2.04 17.28 -4.03
N LYS A 3 -2.68 16.70 -3.02
CA LYS A 3 -2.03 16.17 -1.82
C LYS A 3 -2.51 14.74 -1.64
N LEU A 4 -1.57 13.83 -1.42
CA LEU A 4 -1.87 12.45 -1.10
C LEU A 4 -2.15 12.37 0.40
N GLY A 5 -3.36 11.95 0.78
CA GLY A 5 -3.71 11.71 2.17
C GLY A 5 -2.99 10.49 2.73
N ARG A 6 -3.00 10.36 4.05
CA ARG A 6 -2.42 9.18 4.72
C ARG A 6 -3.15 7.90 4.29
N GLU A 7 -4.48 7.92 4.25
CA GLU A 7 -5.30 6.77 3.89
C GLU A 7 -5.06 6.38 2.43
N ASP A 8 -5.07 7.36 1.52
CA ASP A 8 -4.77 7.16 0.09
C ASP A 8 -3.38 6.51 -0.14
N LEU A 9 -2.36 6.94 0.62
CA LEU A 9 -1.03 6.34 0.55
C LEU A 9 -1.02 4.88 1.03
N LEU A 10 -1.73 4.58 2.12
CA LEU A 10 -1.83 3.22 2.64
C LEU A 10 -2.55 2.30 1.65
N ASP A 11 -3.60 2.79 1.00
CA ASP A 11 -4.31 2.07 -0.06
C ASP A 11 -3.43 1.83 -1.27
N LEU A 12 -2.73 2.86 -1.75
CA LEU A 12 -1.81 2.75 -2.88
C LEU A 12 -0.72 1.69 -2.65
N ILE A 13 -0.12 1.67 -1.45
CA ILE A 13 0.91 0.67 -1.10
C ILE A 13 0.32 -0.75 -1.12
N ARG A 14 -0.89 -0.95 -0.59
CA ARG A 14 -1.57 -2.25 -0.60
C ARG A 14 -1.93 -2.70 -2.01
N ASP A 15 -2.43 -1.80 -2.86
CA ASP A 15 -2.80 -2.11 -4.25
C ASP A 15 -1.58 -2.48 -5.10
N ALA A 16 -0.42 -1.89 -4.79
CA ALA A 16 0.86 -2.31 -5.36
C ALA A 16 1.36 -3.67 -4.83
N GLY A 17 0.65 -4.30 -3.90
CA GLY A 17 0.96 -5.62 -3.37
C GLY A 17 2.04 -5.61 -2.27
N PHE A 18 2.26 -4.48 -1.61
CA PHE A 18 3.21 -4.32 -0.51
C PHE A 18 2.52 -4.13 0.84
N ARG A 19 3.20 -4.49 1.94
CA ARG A 19 2.73 -4.21 3.30
C ARG A 19 3.18 -2.80 3.73
N PRO A 20 2.26 -1.88 4.07
CA PRO A 20 2.64 -0.57 4.58
C PRO A 20 3.23 -0.67 5.99
N VAL A 21 4.35 0.01 6.21
CA VAL A 21 4.97 0.16 7.52
C VAL A 21 5.46 1.59 7.70
N GLU A 22 5.18 2.16 8.86
CA GLU A 22 5.62 3.49 9.25
C GLU A 22 6.97 3.39 9.94
N ARG A 23 7.91 4.25 9.53
CA ARG A 23 9.28 4.24 10.03
C ARG A 23 9.72 5.61 10.50
N ASN A 24 10.66 5.64 11.43
CA ASN A 24 11.38 6.85 11.77
C ASN A 24 12.53 7.11 10.78
N THR A 25 13.28 8.19 10.99
CA THR A 25 14.42 8.59 10.14
C THR A 25 15.61 7.63 10.20
N ARG A 26 15.64 6.72 11.17
CA ARG A 26 16.61 5.61 11.28
C ARG A 26 16.08 4.30 10.69
N TYR A 27 14.93 4.35 10.03
CA TYR A 27 14.24 3.19 9.43
C TYR A 27 13.73 2.15 10.44
N GLU A 28 13.70 2.48 11.73
CA GLU A 28 13.08 1.63 12.75
C GLU A 28 11.55 1.65 12.55
N ILE A 29 10.90 0.52 12.79
CA ILE A 29 9.44 0.38 12.59
C ILE A 29 8.71 1.00 13.77
N LEU A 30 7.86 1.98 13.48
CA LEU A 30 6.97 2.61 14.45
C LEU A 30 5.59 1.96 14.45
N ARG A 31 5.09 1.54 13.27
CA ARG A 31 3.79 0.88 13.13
C ARG A 31 3.75 -0.01 11.90
N GLU A 32 3.11 -1.16 12.02
CA GLU A 32 2.74 -2.01 10.89
C GLU A 32 1.25 -1.88 10.58
N TYR A 33 0.91 -1.89 9.30
CA TYR A 33 -0.47 -1.89 8.83
C TYR A 33 -0.80 -3.23 8.16
N PRO A 34 -2.09 -3.59 8.05
CA PRO A 34 -2.50 -4.75 7.29
C PRO A 34 -1.90 -4.75 5.88
N GLY A 35 -1.38 -5.90 5.48
CA GLY A 35 -0.79 -6.11 4.16
C GLY A 35 -1.84 -6.22 3.06
N PRO A 36 -1.41 -6.49 1.82
CA PRO A 36 -2.34 -6.73 0.72
C PRO A 36 -3.13 -8.00 1.00
N GLU A 37 -4.43 -7.99 0.68
CA GLU A 37 -5.22 -9.22 0.67
C GLU A 37 -4.72 -10.12 -0.47
N ALA A 38 -4.42 -11.37 -0.16
CA ALA A 38 -3.90 -12.33 -1.14
C ALA A 38 -4.87 -12.51 -2.32
N ASP A 39 -6.17 -12.48 -2.02
CA ASP A 39 -7.26 -12.71 -2.98
C ASP A 39 -7.39 -11.58 -4.01
N ARG A 40 -6.89 -10.36 -3.71
CA ARG A 40 -6.92 -9.23 -4.66
C ARG A 40 -6.07 -9.46 -5.91
N ARG A 41 -5.12 -10.41 -5.87
CA ARG A 41 -4.24 -10.78 -6.99
C ARG A 41 -4.65 -12.08 -7.68
N GLU A 42 -5.78 -12.69 -7.31
CA GLU A 42 -6.22 -13.94 -7.93
C GLU A 42 -6.50 -13.78 -9.43
N SER A 43 -6.92 -12.58 -9.85
CA SER A 43 -7.16 -12.28 -11.26
C SER A 43 -6.18 -11.22 -11.78
N PRO A 44 -5.48 -11.48 -12.90
CA PRO A 44 -4.63 -10.48 -13.54
C PRO A 44 -5.45 -9.24 -13.94
N GLN A 45 -4.88 -8.06 -13.69
CA GLN A 45 -5.51 -6.80 -14.09
C GLN A 45 -5.66 -6.77 -15.63
N PRO A 46 -6.85 -6.41 -16.16
CA PRO A 46 -7.04 -6.35 -17.60
C PRO A 46 -6.11 -5.30 -18.21
N MET A 47 -5.47 -5.66 -19.32
CA MET A 47 -4.67 -4.73 -20.12
C MET A 47 -5.63 -3.68 -20.70
N ARG A 48 -5.43 -2.40 -20.38
CA ARG A 48 -6.18 -1.32 -21.01
C ARG A 48 -5.76 -1.23 -22.48
N VAL A 49 -6.70 -1.41 -23.40
CA VAL A 49 -6.57 -1.15 -24.85
C VAL A 49 -7.13 0.22 -25.22
#